data_AF-A0AAU7WF71-F1
#
_entry.id   AF-A0AAU7WF71-F1
#
_cell.length_a   1.000
_cell.length_b   1.000
_cell.length_c   1.000
_cell.angle_alpha   90.00
_cell.angle_beta   90.00
_cell.angle_gamma   90.00
#
_symmetry.space_group_name_H-M   'P 1'
#
loop_
_entity.id
_entity.type
_entity.pdbx_description
1 polymer ?
#
loop_
_entity_poly.entity_id
_entity_poly.type
_entity_poly.pdbx_seq_one_letter_code
_entity_poly.pdbx_strand_id
1 'polypeptide(L)'
;MPYHKDKQQAFQAAEQHMALTEDILQNVEMGSEDAGHQLAHLKEEINETYQEIENALEVASETQRVQLEQFRRDLDTIVKHTDLH
;
A
#
# COMPACT_ATOMS: atom_id res chain seq x y z
N MET A 1 4.62 25.75 -1.21
CA MET A 1 5.39 24.59 -0.71
C MET A 1 5.85 23.79 -1.92
N PRO A 2 7.10 23.30 -2.00
CA PRO A 2 7.64 22.82 -3.27
C PRO A 2 7.08 21.43 -3.59
N TYR A 3 6.06 21.39 -4.45
CA TYR A 3 5.42 20.19 -5.00
C TYR A 3 6.31 19.49 -6.04
N HIS A 4 7.54 19.20 -5.66
CA HIS A 4 8.49 18.44 -6.45
C HIS A 4 9.21 17.44 -5.54
N LYS A 5 8.46 16.58 -4.83
CA LYS A 5 9.02 15.26 -4.49
C LYS A 5 9.28 14.60 -5.86
N ASP A 6 10.54 14.32 -6.15
CA ASP A 6 10.98 13.90 -7.48
C ASP A 6 10.14 12.72 -7.97
N LYS A 7 9.78 12.71 -9.26
CA LYS A 7 8.93 11.66 -9.86
C LYS A 7 9.45 10.25 -9.58
N GLN A 8 10.77 10.11 -9.40
CA GLN A 8 11.42 8.86 -9.01
C GLN A 8 11.17 8.47 -7.55
N GLN A 9 11.05 9.44 -6.64
CA GLN A 9 10.77 9.20 -5.23
C GLN A 9 9.35 8.69 -5.02
N ALA A 10 8.38 9.14 -5.81
CA ALA A 10 6.99 8.71 -5.67
C ALA A 10 6.82 7.20 -5.97
N PHE A 11 7.43 6.72 -7.05
CA PHE A 11 7.41 5.29 -7.37
C PHE A 11 8.11 4.45 -6.29
N GLN A 12 9.29 4.89 -5.84
CA GLN A 12 10.03 4.20 -4.78
C GLN A 12 9.28 4.19 -3.45
N ALA A 13 8.58 5.28 -3.11
CA ALA A 13 7.76 5.35 -1.90
C ALA A 13 6.60 4.36 -1.98
N ALA A 14 5.89 4.29 -3.12
CA ALA A 14 4.84 3.31 -3.33
C ALA A 14 5.36 1.86 -3.23
N GLU A 15 6.54 1.56 -3.80
CA GLU A 15 7.18 0.24 -3.65
C GLU A 15 7.51 -0.09 -2.19
N GLN A 16 8.04 0.88 -1.43
CA GLN A 16 8.38 0.69 -0.02
C GLN A 16 7.14 0.46 0.85
N HIS A 17 6.08 1.25 0.65
CA HIS A 17 4.83 1.11 1.38
C HIS A 17 4.11 -0.20 1.04
N MET A 18 4.17 -0.65 -0.21
CA MET A 18 3.63 -1.96 -0.59
C MET A 18 4.35 -3.09 0.14
N ALA A 19 5.69 -3.08 0.15
CA ALA A 19 6.47 -4.08 0.85
C ALA A 19 6.21 -4.09 2.36
N LEU A 20 6.04 -2.91 2.98
CA LEU A 20 5.67 -2.78 4.39
C LEU A 20 4.27 -3.37 4.66
N THR A 21 3.30 -3.08 3.80
CA THR A 21 1.93 -3.61 3.91
C THR A 21 1.94 -5.14 3.81
N GLU A 22 2.72 -5.72 2.89
CA GLU A 22 2.87 -7.17 2.77
C GLU A 22 3.54 -7.80 4.00
N ASP A 23 4.56 -7.16 4.55
CA ASP A 23 5.21 -7.61 5.79
C ASP A 23 4.22 -7.59 6.96
N ILE A 24 3.48 -6.51 7.15
CA ILE A 24 2.47 -6.41 8.22
C ILE A 24 1.41 -7.48 8.05
N LEU A 25 0.90 -7.68 6.83
CA LEU A 25 -0.07 -8.73 6.52
C LEU A 25 0.46 -10.13 6.90
N GLN A 26 1.73 -10.44 6.60
CA GLN A 26 2.36 -11.71 6.96
C GLN A 26 2.50 -11.89 8.47
N ASN A 27 2.62 -10.79 9.22
CA ASN A 27 2.75 -10.78 10.67
C ASN A 27 1.39 -10.72 11.41
N VAL A 28 0.26 -10.51 10.71
CA VAL A 28 -1.07 -10.56 11.35
C VAL A 28 -1.40 -12.00 11.74
N GLU A 29 -1.44 -12.27 13.05
CA GLU A 29 -1.80 -13.57 13.59
C GLU A 29 -3.31 -13.63 13.85
N MET A 30 -4.05 -14.16 12.88
CA MET A 30 -5.50 -14.35 13.01
C MET A 30 -5.84 -15.24 14.20
N GLY A 31 -6.62 -14.70 15.15
CA GLY A 31 -7.07 -15.41 16.36
C GLY A 31 -6.24 -15.14 17.62
N SER A 32 -5.22 -14.28 17.56
CA SER A 32 -4.54 -13.72 18.74
C SER A 32 -5.41 -12.68 19.46
N GLU A 33 -5.10 -12.41 20.74
CA GLU A 33 -5.76 -11.34 21.51
C GLU A 33 -5.50 -9.95 20.89
N ASP A 34 -4.37 -9.78 20.20
CA ASP A 34 -3.93 -8.55 19.54
C ASP A 34 -4.41 -8.42 18.09
N ALA A 35 -5.09 -9.42 17.53
CA ALA A 35 -5.49 -9.45 16.12
C ALA A 35 -6.30 -8.21 15.71
N GLY A 36 -7.16 -7.69 16.59
CA GLY A 36 -7.93 -6.46 16.31
C GLY A 36 -7.04 -5.22 16.15
N HIS A 37 -5.99 -5.09 16.96
CA HIS A 37 -5.03 -3.99 16.85
C HIS A 37 -4.14 -4.14 15.60
N GLN A 38 -3.69 -5.36 15.30
CA GLN A 38 -2.91 -5.65 14.09
C GLN A 38 -3.71 -5.37 12.81
N LEU A 39 -4.98 -5.74 12.79
CA LEU A 39 -5.88 -5.46 11.66
C LEU A 39 -6.16 -3.97 11.50
N ALA A 40 -6.30 -3.23 12.60
CA ALA A 40 -6.45 -1.78 12.56
C ALA A 40 -5.20 -1.12 11.96
N HIS A 41 -4.01 -1.52 12.40
CA HIS A 41 -2.75 -1.03 11.87
C HIS A 41 -2.60 -1.37 10.37
N LEU A 42 -2.88 -2.61 9.98
CA LEU A 42 -2.89 -3.03 8.57
C LEU A 42 -3.84 -2.17 7.73
N LYS A 43 -5.02 -1.82 8.25
CA LYS A 43 -5.97 -0.94 7.55
C LYS A 43 -5.41 0.46 7.34
N GLU A 44 -4.71 1.02 8.34
CA GLU A 44 -4.05 2.33 8.20
C GLU A 44 -2.97 2.29 7.10
N GLU A 45 -2.12 1.27 7.13
CA GLU A 45 -1.02 1.10 6.16
C GLU A 45 -1.51 0.86 4.73
N ILE A 46 -2.60 0.09 4.57
CA ILE A 46 -3.26 -0.08 3.27
C ILE A 46 -3.73 1.27 2.72
N ASN A 47 -4.34 2.12 3.55
CA ASN A 47 -4.82 3.44 3.12
C ASN A 47 -3.66 4.34 2.71
N GLU A 48 -2.58 4.37 3.47
CA GLU A 48 -1.37 5.13 3.12
C GLU A 48 -0.74 4.61 1.83
N THR A 49 -0.68 3.29 1.65
CA THR A 49 -0.14 2.67 0.42
C THR A 49 -1.00 3.02 -0.79
N TYR A 50 -2.34 3.04 -0.67
CA TYR A 50 -3.21 3.52 -1.74
C TYR A 50 -2.89 4.97 -2.13
N GLN A 51 -2.72 5.86 -1.15
CA GLN A 51 -2.40 7.26 -1.41
C GLN A 51 -1.05 7.42 -2.11
N GLU A 52 -0.02 6.69 -1.67
CA GLU A 52 1.30 6.73 -2.33
C GLU A 52 1.25 6.17 -3.75
N ILE A 53 0.46 5.12 -4.01
CA ILE A 53 0.23 4.59 -5.36
C ILE A 53 -0.48 5.64 -6.24
N GLU A 54 -1.52 6.30 -5.75
CA GLU A 54 -2.23 7.34 -6.51
C GLU A 54 -1.31 8.52 -6.84
N ASN A 55 -0.55 9.00 -5.85
CA ASN A 55 0.45 10.06 -6.03
C ASN A 55 1.52 9.65 -7.07
N ALA A 56 1.99 8.40 -7.03
CA ALA A 56 2.96 7.88 -7.97
C ALA A 56 2.38 7.76 -9.40
N LEU A 57 1.11 7.38 -9.54
CA LEU A 57 0.43 7.26 -10.83
C LEU A 57 0.32 8.60 -11.57
N GLU A 58 0.29 9.73 -10.86
CA GLU A 58 0.25 11.07 -11.46
C GLU A 58 1.53 11.40 -12.26
N VAL A 59 2.66 10.85 -11.85
CA VAL A 59 3.99 11.20 -12.40
C VAL A 59 4.75 10.05 -13.04
N ALA A 60 4.22 8.83 -12.93
CA ALA A 60 4.84 7.59 -13.39
C ALA A 60 4.95 7.48 -14.92
N SER A 61 6.04 6.85 -15.38
CA SER A 61 6.18 6.37 -16.77
C SER A 61 5.21 5.24 -17.08
N GLU A 62 5.00 4.90 -18.35
CA GLU A 62 4.09 3.80 -18.74
C GLU A 62 4.43 2.47 -18.04
N THR A 63 5.72 2.11 -17.98
CA THR A 63 6.17 0.90 -17.28
C THR A 63 5.91 0.96 -15.77
N GLN A 64 6.11 2.11 -15.15
CA GLN A 64 5.83 2.30 -13.72
C GLN A 64 4.32 2.27 -13.44
N ARG A 65 3.50 2.84 -14.32
CA ARG A 65 2.03 2.82 -14.21
C ARG A 65 1.50 1.39 -14.18
N VAL A 66 1.99 0.52 -15.08
CA VAL A 66 1.59 -0.89 -15.09
C VAL A 66 1.88 -1.58 -13.75
N GLN A 67 3.02 -1.29 -13.13
CA GLN A 67 3.38 -1.84 -11.82
C GLN A 67 2.52 -1.26 -10.69
N LEU A 68 2.29 0.05 -10.68
CA LEU A 68 1.43 0.71 -9.69
C LEU A 68 -0.03 0.25 -9.76
N GLU A 69 -0.55 0.02 -10.97
CA GLU A 69 -1.87 -0.57 -11.17
C GLU A 69 -1.93 -2.02 -10.69
N GLN A 70 -0.82 -2.75 -10.74
CA GLN A 70 -0.74 -4.08 -10.16
C GLN A 70 -0.79 -4.02 -8.64
N PHE A 71 0.01 -3.16 -8.00
CA PHE A 71 -0.04 -2.96 -6.54
C PHE A 71 -1.44 -2.58 -6.07
N ARG A 72 -2.14 -1.71 -6.80
CA ARG A 72 -3.53 -1.35 -6.49
C ARG A 72 -4.45 -2.58 -6.50
N ARG A 73 -4.34 -3.46 -7.50
CA ARG A 73 -5.12 -4.70 -7.58
C ARG A 73 -4.77 -5.68 -6.45
N ASP A 74 -3.51 -5.73 -6.06
CA ASP A 74 -3.04 -6.58 -4.97
C ASP A 74 -3.60 -6.08 -3.62
N LEU A 75 -3.58 -4.77 -3.37
CA LEU A 75 -4.24 -4.16 -2.20
C LEU A 75 -5.75 -4.43 -2.17
N ASP A 76 -6.43 -4.31 -3.31
CA ASP A 76 -7.86 -4.64 -3.43
C ASP A 76 -8.14 -6.10 -3.05
N THR A 77 -7.20 -7.00 -3.34
CA THR A 77 -7.29 -8.41 -2.98
C THR A 77 -7.06 -8.61 -1.49
N ILE A 78 -6.07 -7.94 -0.90
CA ILE A 78 -5.80 -7.97 0.54
C ILE A 78 -7.02 -7.48 1.33
N VAL A 79 -7.58 -6.33 0.97
CA VAL A 79 -8.77 -5.76 1.62
C VAL A 79 -9.95 -6.75 1.64
N LYS A 80 -10.20 -7.41 0.50
CA LYS A 80 -11.26 -8.42 0.39
C LYS A 80 -10.99 -9.67 1.20
N HIS A 81 -9.73 -10.12 1.26
CA HIS A 81 -9.33 -11.32 2.00
C HIS A 81 -9.37 -11.12 3.51
N THR A 82 -9.08 -9.91 3.98
CA THR A 82 -9.00 -9.58 5.40
C THR A 82 -10.33 -9.02 5.95
N ASP A 83 -11.40 -9.04 5.14
CA ASP A 83 -12.73 -8.47 5.47
C ASP A 83 -12.65 -6.98 5.93
N LEU A 84 -11.62 -6.26 5.48
CA LEU A 84 -11.36 -4.86 5.85
C LEU A 84 -12.23 -3.91 5.01
N HIS A 85 -13.55 -4.01 5.11
CA HIS A 85 -14.47 -3.11 4.41
C HIS A 85 -14.53 -1.68 5.00
#